data_AF-A0A4Z0BTQ2-F1
#
_entry.id   AF-A0A4Z0BTQ2-F1
#
_cell.length_a   1.000
_cell.length_b   1.000
_cell.length_c   1.000
_cell.angle_alpha   90.00
_cell.angle_beta   90.00
_cell.angle_gamma   90.00
#
_symmetry.space_group_name_H-M   'P 1'
#
loop_
_entity.id
_entity.type
_entity.pdbx_description
1 polymer ?
#
loop_
_entity_poly.entity_id
_entity_poly.type
_entity_poly.pdbx_seq_one_letter_code
_entity_poly.pdbx_strand_id
1 'polypeptide(L)'
;MARLVEDQQRAVDEAADDLAVRHVQPHQHPAPVREAGPQHGAHPEQQRIDGRGRFFGPHLHRLDHRQAGGHRADLRQDHAAAGAFGGKVLLLRQRCVLALGAAAEHAAQCRFARVLAVTVAGLVCAAAHPAQAVAPGCAEFVHRLPNLPAKLCEQAGLQPGPAKSFGGTPLYVRDVQAAQAKLRVLVVGAIHGDELSSASVAFHWIRLAQEDANLPQPVHWRFIPVLNPDGVLARPPKRTNAHGVDLNRNFPTPNWERDAAFYWEKRTRKDPRRWPGPAPLSEPESRFLFQEVERFQPQLIVSIHAPYGVLDFDGPSVPPSRLGRLYLDQVGIFPGSLGNWGGVHKGVPVVTIELPNAMRTPLDAETRQMWLDLLRWIGERLAPAGAPSR
;
A
#
# COMPACT_ATOMS: atom_id res chain seq x y z
N MET A 1 1.74 -41.77 -15.00
CA MET A 1 1.57 -40.31 -14.88
C MET A 1 0.24 -39.85 -15.45
N ALA A 2 -0.09 -40.06 -16.73
CA ALA A 2 -1.41 -39.70 -17.28
C ALA A 2 -2.62 -40.37 -16.57
N ARG A 3 -2.54 -41.69 -16.32
CA ARG A 3 -3.62 -42.42 -15.60
C ARG A 3 -3.84 -41.96 -14.16
N LEU A 4 -2.79 -41.51 -13.48
CA LEU A 4 -2.90 -41.03 -12.09
C LEU A 4 -3.63 -39.68 -12.00
N VAL A 5 -3.49 -38.86 -13.05
CA VAL A 5 -4.16 -37.56 -13.18
C VAL A 5 -5.64 -37.76 -13.56
N GLU A 6 -5.94 -38.74 -14.42
CA GLU A 6 -7.32 -39.12 -14.74
C GLU A 6 -8.06 -39.69 -13.53
N ASP A 7 -7.41 -40.55 -12.73
CA ASP A 7 -8.00 -41.12 -11.51
C ASP A 7 -8.22 -40.05 -10.43
N GLN A 8 -7.33 -39.05 -10.30
CA GLN A 8 -7.54 -37.92 -9.39
C GLN A 8 -8.67 -36.99 -9.85
N GLN A 9 -8.80 -36.75 -11.16
CA GLN A 9 -9.88 -35.92 -11.69
C GLN A 9 -11.25 -36.59 -11.47
N ARG A 10 -11.33 -37.92 -11.67
CA ARG A 10 -12.55 -38.69 -11.46
C ARG A 10 -13.01 -38.69 -10.00
N ALA A 11 -12.07 -38.76 -9.05
CA ALA A 11 -12.36 -38.69 -7.63
C ALA A 11 -12.88 -37.30 -7.18
N VAL A 12 -12.44 -36.22 -7.85
CA VAL A 12 -12.93 -34.86 -7.60
C VAL A 12 -14.34 -34.68 -8.17
N ASP A 13 -14.62 -35.24 -9.35
CA ASP A 13 -15.93 -35.16 -9.98
C ASP A 13 -16.99 -35.98 -9.21
N GLU A 14 -16.63 -37.17 -8.70
CA GLU A 14 -17.51 -37.99 -7.85
C GLU A 14 -17.80 -37.31 -6.48
N ALA A 15 -16.83 -36.59 -5.90
CA ALA A 15 -17.05 -35.83 -4.67
C ALA A 15 -17.94 -34.58 -4.87
N ALA A 16 -17.92 -33.99 -6.06
CA ALA A 16 -18.75 -32.84 -6.41
C ALA A 16 -20.24 -33.22 -6.57
N ASP A 17 -20.53 -34.40 -7.14
CA ASP A 17 -21.90 -34.91 -7.27
C ASP A 17 -22.49 -35.33 -5.90
N ASP A 18 -21.69 -35.91 -5.00
CA ASP A 18 -22.16 -36.35 -3.69
C ASP A 18 -22.50 -35.17 -2.74
N LEU A 19 -21.90 -33.99 -2.98
CA LEU A 19 -22.25 -32.73 -2.31
C LEU A 19 -23.51 -32.07 -2.92
N ALA A 20 -23.78 -32.27 -4.21
CA ALA A 20 -24.95 -31.70 -4.88
C ALA A 20 -26.25 -32.41 -4.48
N VAL A 21 -26.20 -33.72 -4.18
CA VAL A 21 -27.38 -34.51 -3.79
C VAL A 21 -27.81 -34.26 -2.33
N ARG A 22 -26.90 -33.82 -1.45
CA ARG A 22 -27.18 -33.60 -0.01
C ARG A 22 -27.89 -32.29 0.33
N HIS A 23 -28.28 -31.46 -0.64
CA HIS A 23 -28.94 -30.17 -0.38
C HIS A 23 -30.38 -30.05 -0.90
N VAL A 24 -31.03 -31.16 -1.23
CA VAL A 24 -32.45 -31.17 -1.60
C VAL A 24 -33.22 -32.21 -0.75
N GLN A 25 -33.47 -31.90 0.51
CA GLN A 25 -34.62 -32.47 1.24
C GLN A 25 -35.26 -31.41 2.17
N PRO A 26 -36.59 -31.24 2.15
CA PRO A 26 -37.29 -30.34 3.05
C PRO A 26 -37.46 -30.98 4.43
N HIS A 27 -36.93 -30.35 5.48
CA HIS A 27 -37.10 -30.82 6.85
C HIS A 27 -38.56 -30.72 7.31
N GLN A 28 -39.12 -31.85 7.74
CA GLN A 28 -40.40 -31.97 8.44
C GLN A 28 -40.25 -31.56 9.92
N HIS A 29 -41.23 -30.82 10.44
CA HIS A 29 -41.37 -30.45 11.85
C HIS A 29 -41.66 -31.64 12.77
N PRO A 30 -41.17 -31.63 14.03
CA PRO A 30 -41.85 -32.26 15.14
C PRO A 30 -42.45 -31.22 16.13
N ALA A 31 -43.57 -31.62 16.74
CA ALA A 31 -44.41 -30.88 17.69
C ALA A 31 -43.77 -30.75 19.10
N PRO A 32 -44.33 -29.92 20.02
CA PRO A 32 -43.59 -29.33 21.14
C PRO A 32 -43.62 -30.16 22.42
N VAL A 33 -42.57 -30.04 23.24
CA VAL A 33 -42.51 -30.51 24.64
C VAL A 33 -42.41 -29.29 25.57
N ARG A 34 -43.13 -29.38 26.70
CA ARG A 34 -43.46 -28.33 27.66
C ARG A 34 -42.28 -27.86 28.54
N GLU A 35 -42.35 -26.57 28.84
CA GLU A 35 -41.84 -25.72 29.94
C GLU A 35 -40.91 -26.29 31.04
N ALA A 36 -39.80 -25.57 31.27
CA ALA A 36 -39.31 -25.17 32.59
C ALA A 36 -38.44 -23.90 32.48
N GLY A 37 -38.59 -22.97 33.43
CA GLY A 37 -38.14 -21.57 33.41
C GLY A 37 -36.64 -21.27 33.64
N PRO A 38 -36.27 -19.99 33.84
CA PRO A 38 -35.08 -19.38 33.22
C PRO A 38 -33.86 -19.29 34.14
N GLN A 39 -32.66 -19.29 33.55
CA GLN A 39 -31.44 -18.81 34.19
C GLN A 39 -30.67 -17.86 33.27
N HIS A 40 -30.24 -16.74 33.86
CA HIS A 40 -29.51 -15.64 33.25
C HIS A 40 -28.11 -16.02 32.76
N GLY A 41 -27.71 -15.46 31.62
CA GLY A 41 -26.32 -15.44 31.15
C GLY A 41 -26.20 -14.54 29.93
N ALA A 42 -25.68 -13.33 30.13
CA ALA A 42 -25.53 -12.30 29.10
C ALA A 42 -24.43 -12.67 28.08
N HIS A 43 -24.77 -12.60 26.80
CA HIS A 43 -23.83 -12.57 25.66
C HIS A 43 -23.88 -11.17 25.01
N PRO A 44 -22.75 -10.66 24.46
CA PRO A 44 -22.70 -9.33 23.88
C PRO A 44 -23.37 -9.26 22.51
N GLU A 45 -24.01 -8.11 22.30
CA GLU A 45 -24.98 -7.76 21.27
C GLU A 45 -24.38 -7.71 19.85
N GLN A 46 -24.92 -8.52 18.94
CA GLN A 46 -24.71 -8.41 17.49
C GLN A 46 -25.67 -7.33 16.93
N GLN A 47 -25.12 -6.24 16.40
CA GLN A 47 -25.90 -5.24 15.67
C GLN A 47 -26.29 -5.78 14.29
N ARG A 48 -27.58 -6.08 14.12
CA ARG A 48 -28.23 -6.23 12.80
C ARG A 48 -28.75 -4.88 12.33
N ILE A 49 -28.39 -4.49 11.11
CA ILE A 49 -28.89 -3.31 10.41
C ILE A 49 -29.97 -3.79 9.43
N ASP A 50 -31.18 -3.22 9.49
CA ASP A 50 -32.24 -3.46 8.52
C ASP A 50 -32.32 -2.35 7.47
N GLY A 51 -32.71 -2.75 6.26
CA GLY A 51 -32.74 -1.97 5.02
C GLY A 51 -33.84 -0.93 4.99
N ARG A 52 -33.63 0.18 5.70
CA ARG A 52 -34.27 1.49 5.49
C ARG A 52 -33.60 2.54 6.39
N GLY A 53 -32.42 2.99 6.00
CA GLY A 53 -31.58 3.89 6.81
C GLY A 53 -32.31 5.16 7.29
N ARG A 54 -32.60 5.22 8.60
CA ARG A 54 -32.81 6.44 9.40
C ARG A 54 -32.40 6.17 10.84
N PHE A 55 -31.53 7.01 11.40
CA PHE A 55 -31.18 7.05 12.82
C PHE A 55 -31.90 8.22 13.49
N PHE A 56 -32.53 7.97 14.64
CA PHE A 56 -32.94 8.99 15.62
C PHE A 56 -32.33 8.63 16.97
N GLY A 57 -31.66 9.58 17.62
CA GLY A 57 -31.06 9.43 18.96
C GLY A 57 -31.99 9.90 20.08
N PRO A 58 -31.48 10.03 21.32
CA PRO A 58 -32.09 10.90 22.33
C PRO A 58 -31.15 12.01 22.83
N HIS A 59 -31.82 13.05 23.35
CA HIS A 59 -31.39 14.38 23.77
C HIS A 59 -30.60 14.49 25.09
N LEU A 60 -30.13 15.73 25.35
CA LEU A 60 -29.76 16.44 26.62
C LEU A 60 -28.24 16.69 26.74
N HIS A 61 -27.70 17.85 27.15
CA HIS A 61 -28.23 19.09 27.75
C HIS A 61 -27.32 20.28 27.39
N ARG A 62 -27.91 21.46 27.30
CA ARG A 62 -27.31 22.78 27.04
C ARG A 62 -26.80 23.40 28.35
N LEU A 63 -25.57 23.91 28.38
CA LEU A 63 -25.15 24.95 29.32
C LEU A 63 -24.27 25.97 28.58
N ASP A 64 -24.65 27.23 28.76
CA ASP A 64 -24.13 28.44 28.14
C ASP A 64 -23.74 29.35 29.30
N HIS A 65 -22.52 29.91 29.32
CA HIS A 65 -22.21 31.06 30.17
C HIS A 65 -21.10 31.93 29.57
N ARG A 66 -21.46 33.21 29.46
CA ARG A 66 -20.70 34.35 28.95
C ARG A 66 -19.70 34.91 29.96
N GLN A 67 -18.61 35.45 29.39
CA GLN A 67 -17.91 36.73 29.65
C GLN A 67 -17.59 37.25 31.07
N ALA A 68 -16.29 37.58 31.19
CA ALA A 68 -15.68 38.88 31.57
C ALA A 68 -15.60 39.33 33.05
N GLY A 69 -14.35 39.52 33.50
CA GLY A 69 -13.80 40.88 33.69
C GLY A 69 -13.68 41.46 35.10
N GLY A 70 -12.48 41.33 35.69
CA GLY A 70 -11.65 42.44 36.21
C GLY A 70 -11.96 43.09 37.57
N HIS A 71 -10.94 43.15 38.44
CA HIS A 71 -10.61 44.18 39.46
C HIS A 71 -9.12 43.94 39.84
N ARG A 72 -8.10 44.76 39.49
CA ARG A 72 -7.67 46.14 39.84
C ARG A 72 -6.89 46.25 41.18
N ALA A 73 -5.74 46.94 41.10
CA ALA A 73 -4.94 47.60 42.15
C ALA A 73 -3.98 46.70 42.98
N ASP A 74 -2.77 47.09 43.42
CA ASP A 74 -1.91 48.26 43.20
C ASP A 74 -0.48 47.97 43.77
N LEU A 75 0.51 48.70 43.26
CA LEU A 75 1.70 49.30 43.92
C LEU A 75 2.77 48.50 44.73
N ARG A 76 4.02 48.72 44.25
CA ARG A 76 5.25 49.18 44.98
C ARG A 76 6.08 48.16 45.78
N GLN A 77 7.36 48.00 45.37
CA GLN A 77 8.60 48.49 46.05
C GLN A 77 9.01 47.59 47.22
N ASP A 78 10.26 47.25 47.53
CA ASP A 78 11.62 47.58 47.09
C ASP A 78 12.48 46.34 47.45
N HIS A 79 13.69 46.22 46.91
CA HIS A 79 14.93 46.04 47.69
C HIS A 79 16.11 45.74 46.76
N ALA A 80 17.07 46.65 46.82
CA ALA A 80 18.40 46.54 46.25
C ALA A 80 19.34 45.76 47.20
N ALA A 81 20.28 45.00 46.64
CA ALA A 81 21.58 44.74 47.27
C ALA A 81 22.65 44.53 46.19
N ALA A 82 23.73 45.30 46.32
CA ALA A 82 24.84 45.40 45.40
C ALA A 82 25.92 44.35 45.67
N GLY A 83 26.69 44.00 44.63
CA GLY A 83 27.94 43.25 44.71
C GLY A 83 28.73 43.43 43.42
N ALA A 84 29.77 44.26 43.48
CA ALA A 84 30.61 44.64 42.36
C ALA A 84 31.66 43.57 42.02
N PHE A 85 31.92 43.33 40.73
CA PHE A 85 33.27 43.02 40.21
C PHE A 85 33.35 43.46 38.74
N GLY A 86 34.30 44.33 38.45
CA GLY A 86 34.50 44.94 37.13
C GLY A 86 35.33 44.08 36.17
N GLY A 87 35.17 44.32 34.87
CA GLY A 87 35.98 43.71 33.83
C GLY A 87 35.42 43.95 32.43
N LYS A 88 35.75 45.12 31.86
CA LYS A 88 35.30 45.67 30.57
C LYS A 88 35.52 44.72 29.37
N VAL A 89 34.49 44.48 28.55
CA VAL A 89 34.61 44.28 27.09
C VAL A 89 33.43 44.98 26.42
N LEU A 90 33.74 45.98 25.60
CA LEU A 90 32.80 46.94 25.00
C LEU A 90 32.19 46.38 23.71
N LEU A 91 30.87 46.54 23.60
CA LEU A 91 29.95 46.34 22.46
C LEU A 91 30.53 46.86 21.12
N LEU A 92 30.38 46.22 19.95
CA LEU A 92 29.22 45.67 19.21
C LEU A 92 28.08 46.67 18.92
N ARG A 93 28.06 47.23 17.70
CA ARG A 93 26.89 47.40 16.79
C ARG A 93 27.27 48.35 15.63
N GLN A 94 27.17 47.90 14.37
CA GLN A 94 26.05 48.16 13.44
C GLN A 94 25.75 49.66 13.28
N ARG A 95 25.71 50.28 12.09
CA ARG A 95 25.16 49.83 10.80
C ARG A 95 25.32 50.95 9.73
N CYS A 96 25.22 50.59 8.44
CA CYS A 96 24.78 51.41 7.29
C CYS A 96 25.76 52.49 6.76
N VAL A 97 25.90 52.86 5.48
CA VAL A 97 25.24 52.59 4.18
C VAL A 97 26.04 53.37 3.10
N LEU A 98 26.25 52.81 1.90
CA LEU A 98 26.53 53.47 0.57
C LEU A 98 27.78 54.39 0.45
N ALA A 99 28.46 54.62 -0.68
CA ALA A 99 28.57 54.09 -2.04
C ALA A 99 29.71 54.88 -2.73
N LEU A 100 30.39 54.26 -3.71
CA LEU A 100 31.07 54.84 -4.89
C LEU A 100 32.19 55.88 -4.72
N GLY A 101 33.32 55.66 -5.42
CA GLY A 101 34.07 56.78 -6.02
C GLY A 101 35.58 56.62 -6.18
N ALA A 102 35.97 56.36 -7.42
CA ALA A 102 37.15 56.91 -8.10
C ALA A 102 38.55 56.29 -7.86
N ALA A 103 39.10 55.90 -9.01
CA ALA A 103 40.48 55.52 -9.29
C ALA A 103 41.43 56.73 -9.37
N ALA A 104 42.73 56.47 -9.19
CA ALA A 104 43.85 57.17 -9.82
C ALA A 104 45.12 56.30 -9.57
N GLU A 105 45.56 55.40 -10.45
CA GLU A 105 46.34 55.63 -11.69
C GLU A 105 47.67 56.37 -11.45
N HIS A 106 48.81 55.65 -11.37
CA HIS A 106 49.87 55.65 -12.39
C HIS A 106 51.22 55.05 -11.94
N ALA A 107 51.89 54.47 -12.93
CA ALA A 107 53.34 54.28 -13.10
C ALA A 107 53.99 53.00 -12.52
N ALA A 108 54.15 52.01 -13.40
CA ALA A 108 55.48 51.42 -13.66
C ALA A 108 55.49 50.72 -15.03
N GLN A 109 56.39 51.18 -15.90
CA GLN A 109 56.69 50.57 -17.19
C GLN A 109 57.38 49.21 -17.01
N CYS A 110 56.99 48.20 -17.79
CA CYS A 110 57.95 47.23 -18.32
C CYS A 110 57.46 46.71 -19.68
N ARG A 111 58.34 46.85 -20.67
CA ARG A 111 58.13 46.54 -22.08
C ARG A 111 58.29 45.04 -22.34
N PHE A 112 57.72 44.61 -23.48
CA PHE A 112 57.96 43.36 -24.20
C PHE A 112 57.19 42.11 -23.74
N ALA A 113 56.09 41.80 -24.43
CA ALA A 113 55.92 40.53 -25.14
C ALA A 113 54.61 40.55 -25.96
N ARG A 114 54.73 40.26 -27.25
CA ARG A 114 53.61 39.89 -28.13
C ARG A 114 52.96 38.62 -27.60
N VAL A 115 51.70 38.65 -27.17
CA VAL A 115 50.85 37.46 -27.11
C VAL A 115 49.41 37.85 -27.43
N LEU A 116 48.95 37.30 -28.57
CA LEU A 116 47.59 36.83 -28.86
C LEU A 116 46.46 37.36 -27.95
N ALA A 117 45.67 38.29 -28.47
CA ALA A 117 44.38 38.65 -27.91
C ALA A 117 43.41 37.46 -28.05
N VAL A 118 43.40 36.58 -27.04
CA VAL A 118 42.30 35.64 -26.81
C VAL A 118 41.30 36.37 -25.92
N THR A 119 40.23 36.85 -26.53
CA THR A 119 39.01 37.28 -25.87
C THR A 119 38.42 36.11 -25.08
N VAL A 120 38.75 36.03 -23.80
CA VAL A 120 38.00 35.20 -22.85
C VAL A 120 36.68 35.92 -22.58
N ALA A 121 35.70 35.66 -23.45
CA ALA A 121 34.31 35.94 -23.15
C ALA A 121 33.94 35.09 -21.93
N GLY A 122 33.71 35.74 -20.80
CA GLY A 122 33.22 35.11 -19.59
C GLY A 122 31.84 34.50 -19.84
N LEU A 123 31.80 33.20 -20.16
CA LEU A 123 30.63 32.38 -19.91
C LEU A 123 30.49 32.28 -18.39
N VAL A 124 29.69 33.18 -17.82
CA VAL A 124 29.00 32.87 -16.57
C VAL A 124 28.01 31.77 -16.91
N CYS A 125 28.46 30.51 -16.81
CA CYS A 125 27.54 29.38 -16.70
C CYS A 125 26.74 29.60 -15.43
N ALA A 126 25.58 30.24 -15.55
CA ALA A 126 24.54 30.10 -14.55
C ALA A 126 24.28 28.60 -14.43
N ALA A 127 24.79 27.99 -13.36
CA ALA A 127 24.41 26.65 -13.00
C ALA A 127 22.89 26.67 -12.81
N ALA A 128 22.18 26.25 -13.85
CA ALA A 128 20.78 25.93 -13.76
C ALA A 128 20.72 24.89 -12.64
N HIS A 129 20.20 25.29 -11.48
CA HIS A 129 19.86 24.33 -10.45
C HIS A 129 18.97 23.30 -11.16
N PRO A 130 19.30 22.01 -11.13
CA PRO A 130 18.41 21.02 -11.72
C PRO A 130 17.06 21.26 -11.06
N ALA A 131 16.05 21.64 -11.85
CA ALA A 131 14.69 21.66 -11.38
C ALA A 131 14.48 20.31 -10.70
N GLN A 132 14.16 20.32 -9.39
CA GLN A 132 13.96 19.08 -8.65
C GLN A 132 12.97 18.25 -9.45
N ALA A 133 13.45 17.15 -10.04
CA ALA A 133 12.60 16.28 -10.81
C ALA A 133 11.50 15.82 -9.85
N VAL A 134 10.24 16.11 -10.20
CA VAL A 134 9.09 15.70 -9.40
C VAL A 134 9.19 14.20 -9.20
N ALA A 135 9.14 13.75 -7.95
CA ALA A 135 9.26 12.33 -7.63
C ALA A 135 8.21 11.52 -8.42
N PRO A 136 8.61 10.48 -9.17
CA PRO A 136 7.70 9.77 -10.07
C PRO A 136 6.45 9.25 -9.35
N GLY A 137 5.26 9.52 -9.90
CA GLY A 137 3.98 9.04 -9.38
C GLY A 137 3.41 9.83 -8.19
N CYS A 138 4.21 10.66 -7.52
CA CYS A 138 3.76 11.33 -6.30
C CYS A 138 2.80 12.50 -6.55
N ALA A 139 2.91 13.18 -7.69
CA ALA A 139 1.96 14.21 -8.08
C ALA A 139 0.54 13.62 -8.28
N GLU A 140 0.46 12.38 -8.75
CA GLU A 140 -0.78 11.67 -9.04
C GLU A 140 -1.43 11.12 -7.75
N PHE A 141 -0.63 10.50 -6.87
CA PHE A 141 -1.19 9.66 -5.81
C PHE A 141 -1.37 10.34 -4.45
N VAL A 142 -0.54 11.32 -4.08
CA VAL A 142 -0.55 11.94 -2.74
C VAL A 142 -1.91 12.54 -2.38
N HIS A 143 -2.63 13.11 -3.35
CA HIS A 143 -3.94 13.70 -3.14
C HIS A 143 -5.11 12.69 -3.22
N ARG A 144 -4.84 11.45 -3.64
CA ARG A 144 -5.87 10.40 -3.79
C ARG A 144 -5.80 9.38 -2.67
N LEU A 145 -4.60 9.00 -2.25
CA LEU A 145 -4.41 7.89 -1.32
C LEU A 145 -4.52 8.36 0.15
N PRO A 146 -5.23 7.61 1.00
CA PRO A 146 -5.37 7.93 2.42
C PRO A 146 -4.03 7.72 3.15
N ASN A 147 -3.67 8.60 4.07
CA ASN A 147 -2.44 8.46 4.87
C ASN A 147 -1.15 8.29 4.02
N LEU A 148 -1.04 9.02 2.90
CA LEU A 148 0.18 9.11 2.09
C LEU A 148 0.72 10.56 2.08
N PRO A 149 1.53 10.96 3.07
CA PRO A 149 2.22 12.25 3.02
C PRO A 149 3.17 12.33 1.81
N ALA A 150 3.31 13.52 1.21
CA ALA A 150 4.22 13.76 0.08
C ALA A 150 5.63 13.21 0.34
N LYS A 151 6.18 13.50 1.52
CA LYS A 151 7.51 13.01 1.94
C LYS A 151 7.61 11.48 1.92
N LEU A 152 6.57 10.76 2.36
CA LEU A 152 6.58 9.29 2.33
C LEU A 152 6.58 8.77 0.89
N CYS A 153 5.79 9.37 0.01
CA CYS A 153 5.78 9.02 -1.41
C CYS A 153 7.13 9.29 -2.08
N GLU A 154 7.71 10.47 -1.86
CA GLU A 154 9.00 10.85 -2.43
C GLU A 154 10.12 9.91 -1.96
N GLN A 155 10.14 9.58 -0.67
CA GLN A 155 11.11 8.64 -0.07
C GLN A 155 10.91 7.19 -0.55
N ALA A 156 9.72 6.84 -1.03
CA ALA A 156 9.51 5.53 -1.63
C ALA A 156 10.43 5.32 -2.85
N GLY A 157 10.82 6.38 -3.55
CA GLY A 157 11.82 6.32 -4.62
C GLY A 157 11.33 5.53 -5.83
N LEU A 158 10.03 5.66 -6.15
CA LEU A 158 9.40 4.97 -7.28
C LEU A 158 10.15 5.21 -8.59
N GLN A 159 10.22 4.17 -9.40
CA GLN A 159 10.77 4.21 -10.75
C GLN A 159 9.68 3.84 -11.74
N PRO A 160 9.57 4.52 -12.90
CA PRO A 160 8.64 4.11 -13.94
C PRO A 160 9.03 2.72 -14.48
N GLY A 161 8.08 1.79 -14.50
CA GLY A 161 8.23 0.51 -15.18
C GLY A 161 8.14 0.64 -16.71
N PRO A 162 8.32 -0.47 -17.45
CA PRO A 162 8.25 -0.50 -18.91
C PRO A 162 6.84 -0.31 -19.48
N ALA A 163 5.80 -0.24 -18.64
CA ALA A 163 4.41 -0.19 -19.05
C ALA A 163 3.67 1.02 -18.46
N LYS A 164 2.53 1.32 -19.08
CA LYS A 164 1.57 2.31 -18.62
C LYS A 164 0.21 1.63 -18.45
N SER A 165 -0.64 2.18 -17.59
CA SER A 165 -2.07 1.82 -17.56
C SER A 165 -2.72 2.14 -18.89
N PHE A 166 -3.96 1.70 -19.07
CA PHE A 166 -4.73 2.06 -20.25
C PHE A 166 -4.88 3.60 -20.39
N GLY A 167 -5.12 4.30 -19.29
CA GLY A 167 -5.20 5.75 -19.21
C GLY A 167 -3.86 6.49 -19.40
N GLY A 168 -2.76 5.76 -19.59
CA GLY A 168 -1.44 6.32 -19.90
C GLY A 168 -0.61 6.71 -18.67
N THR A 169 -1.09 6.45 -17.45
CA THR A 169 -0.31 6.63 -16.22
C THR A 169 0.79 5.57 -16.17
N PRO A 170 2.07 5.93 -15.95
CA PRO A 170 3.13 4.92 -15.79
C PRO A 170 2.82 3.94 -14.65
N LEU A 171 3.13 2.66 -14.88
CA LEU A 171 3.06 1.65 -13.84
C LEU A 171 4.40 1.65 -13.10
N TYR A 172 4.39 2.12 -11.86
CA TYR A 172 5.61 2.33 -11.08
C TYR A 172 6.02 1.10 -10.31
N VAL A 173 7.33 0.93 -10.18
CA VAL A 173 7.98 -0.12 -9.39
C VAL A 173 8.91 0.48 -8.35
N ARG A 174 9.16 -0.26 -7.27
CA ARG A 174 10.28 0.01 -6.36
C ARG A 174 10.95 -1.28 -5.94
N ASP A 175 12.21 -1.44 -6.33
CA ASP A 175 13.08 -2.46 -5.77
C ASP A 175 13.77 -1.95 -4.50
N VAL A 176 13.71 -2.72 -3.42
CA VAL A 176 14.51 -2.55 -2.19
C VAL A 176 15.32 -3.83 -2.00
N GLN A 177 16.61 -3.77 -2.31
CA GLN A 177 17.48 -4.94 -2.41
C GLN A 177 18.56 -4.93 -1.32
N ALA A 178 18.58 -5.98 -0.50
CA ALA A 178 19.72 -6.27 0.38
C ALA A 178 20.86 -6.92 -0.45
N ALA A 179 22.12 -6.61 -0.11
CA ALA A 179 23.31 -6.97 -0.90
C ALA A 179 23.48 -8.48 -1.18
N GLN A 180 22.85 -9.35 -0.37
CA GLN A 180 22.95 -10.81 -0.47
C GLN A 180 21.56 -11.48 -0.49
N ALA A 181 20.55 -10.77 -1.00
CA ALA A 181 19.18 -11.27 -1.06
C ALA A 181 19.08 -12.60 -1.82
N LYS A 182 18.69 -13.66 -1.10
CA LYS A 182 18.37 -14.98 -1.68
C LYS A 182 16.88 -15.19 -1.87
N LEU A 183 16.06 -14.38 -1.21
CA LEU A 183 14.61 -14.39 -1.31
C LEU A 183 14.14 -13.14 -2.06
N ARG A 184 13.20 -13.33 -2.99
CA ARG A 184 12.53 -12.30 -3.77
C ARG A 184 11.05 -12.29 -3.41
N VAL A 185 10.56 -11.15 -2.95
CA VAL A 185 9.16 -10.95 -2.57
C VAL A 185 8.57 -9.84 -3.42
N LEU A 186 7.47 -10.13 -4.10
CA LEU A 186 6.70 -9.16 -4.87
C LEU A 186 5.49 -8.70 -4.05
N VAL A 187 5.35 -7.40 -3.82
CA VAL A 187 4.22 -6.81 -3.11
C VAL A 187 3.41 -5.96 -4.08
N VAL A 188 2.10 -6.19 -4.15
CA VAL A 188 1.19 -5.49 -5.06
C VAL A 188 0.05 -4.85 -4.28
N GLY A 189 -0.19 -3.57 -4.52
CA GLY A 189 -1.34 -2.83 -3.98
C GLY A 189 -2.26 -2.31 -5.10
N ALA A 190 -3.49 -2.00 -4.73
CA ALA A 190 -4.53 -1.45 -5.59
C ALA A 190 -4.64 -2.15 -6.96
N ILE A 191 -4.76 -3.48 -6.95
CA ILE A 191 -5.25 -4.22 -8.11
C ILE A 191 -6.70 -3.78 -8.41
N HIS A 192 -7.48 -3.56 -7.36
CA HIS A 192 -8.75 -2.85 -7.45
C HIS A 192 -8.55 -1.38 -7.08
N GLY A 193 -8.98 -0.47 -7.94
CA GLY A 193 -8.70 0.96 -7.75
C GLY A 193 -9.55 1.65 -6.67
N ASP A 194 -10.63 1.02 -6.19
CA ASP A 194 -11.42 1.52 -5.05
C ASP A 194 -10.91 1.04 -3.68
N GLU A 195 -9.84 0.27 -3.64
CA GLU A 195 -9.18 -0.22 -2.41
C GLU A 195 -7.96 0.64 -2.05
N LEU A 196 -8.17 1.96 -1.90
CA LEU A 196 -7.11 2.95 -1.74
C LEU A 196 -6.14 2.68 -0.57
N SER A 197 -6.64 2.13 0.54
CA SER A 197 -5.83 1.77 1.71
C SER A 197 -4.75 0.74 1.38
N SER A 198 -5.00 -0.15 0.41
CA SER A 198 -4.02 -1.17 -0.01
C SER A 198 -2.76 -0.55 -0.60
N ALA A 199 -2.93 0.47 -1.46
CA ALA A 199 -1.81 1.23 -2.03
C ALA A 199 -1.04 1.96 -0.94
N SER A 200 -1.74 2.62 -0.02
CA SER A 200 -1.11 3.32 1.11
C SER A 200 -0.28 2.39 1.98
N VAL A 201 -0.79 1.20 2.33
CA VAL A 201 -0.01 0.20 3.08
C VAL A 201 1.25 -0.20 2.31
N ALA A 202 1.17 -0.40 0.99
CA ALA A 202 2.34 -0.71 0.17
C ALA A 202 3.42 0.40 0.26
N PHE A 203 3.05 1.68 0.24
CA PHE A 203 4.00 2.79 0.44
C PHE A 203 4.64 2.77 1.83
N HIS A 204 3.87 2.51 2.88
CA HIS A 204 4.41 2.37 4.24
C HIS A 204 5.37 1.17 4.35
N TRP A 205 5.07 0.07 3.67
CA TRP A 205 5.93 -1.11 3.64
C TRP A 205 7.21 -0.89 2.82
N ILE A 206 7.21 -0.05 1.78
CA ILE A 206 8.46 0.39 1.13
C ILE A 206 9.40 1.03 2.15
N ARG A 207 8.88 1.95 2.99
CA ARG A 207 9.69 2.59 4.04
C ARG A 207 10.24 1.56 5.03
N LEU A 208 9.40 0.63 5.51
CA LEU A 208 9.84 -0.41 6.44
C LEU A 208 10.90 -1.33 5.82
N ALA A 209 10.75 -1.71 4.55
CA ALA A 209 11.75 -2.49 3.83
C ALA A 209 13.09 -1.77 3.69
N GLN A 210 13.09 -0.44 3.57
CA GLN A 210 14.31 0.38 3.52
C GLN A 210 14.97 0.50 4.90
N GLU A 211 14.19 0.62 5.97
CA GLU A 211 14.66 0.70 7.36
C GLU A 211 15.26 -0.64 7.83
N ASP A 212 14.64 -1.75 7.43
CA ASP A 212 14.99 -3.11 7.86
C ASP A 212 16.02 -3.80 6.92
N ALA A 213 16.91 -3.04 6.28
CA ALA A 213 17.90 -3.59 5.32
C ALA A 213 18.89 -4.62 5.93
N ASN A 214 18.92 -4.76 7.27
CA ASN A 214 19.78 -5.66 8.03
C ASN A 214 19.03 -6.86 8.65
N LEU A 215 17.88 -7.25 8.08
CA LEU A 215 17.16 -8.44 8.56
C LEU A 215 18.04 -9.69 8.55
N PRO A 216 17.82 -10.64 9.48
CA PRO A 216 18.53 -11.92 9.50
C PRO A 216 18.46 -12.68 8.17
N GLN A 217 17.37 -12.47 7.43
CA GLN A 217 17.20 -12.97 6.07
C GLN A 217 17.20 -11.79 5.08
N PRO A 218 18.25 -11.62 4.28
CA PRO A 218 18.28 -10.62 3.22
C PRO A 218 17.18 -10.93 2.17
N VAL A 219 16.28 -9.97 1.96
CA VAL A 219 15.19 -10.05 0.98
C VAL A 219 15.37 -8.97 -0.09
N HIS A 220 15.08 -9.34 -1.34
CA HIS A 220 14.89 -8.41 -2.45
C HIS A 220 13.39 -8.20 -2.58
N TRP A 221 12.94 -7.04 -2.15
CA TRP A 221 11.55 -6.64 -2.27
C TRP A 221 11.35 -5.92 -3.60
N ARG A 222 10.31 -6.31 -4.34
CA ARG A 222 9.77 -5.51 -5.43
C ARG A 222 8.36 -5.08 -5.06
N PHE A 223 8.12 -3.78 -5.10
CA PHE A 223 6.80 -3.21 -4.86
C PHE A 223 6.21 -2.69 -6.15
N ILE A 224 4.92 -2.97 -6.35
CA ILE A 224 4.03 -2.29 -7.30
C ILE A 224 2.89 -1.70 -6.46
N PRO A 225 3.07 -0.49 -5.87
CA PRO A 225 2.11 0.03 -4.89
C PRO A 225 0.73 0.32 -5.47
N VAL A 226 0.67 0.66 -6.76
CA VAL A 226 -0.57 0.97 -7.48
C VAL A 226 -0.54 0.25 -8.82
N LEU A 227 -1.20 -0.90 -8.91
CA LEU A 227 -1.34 -1.62 -10.18
C LEU A 227 -2.41 -1.00 -11.10
N ASN A 228 -3.51 -0.52 -10.53
CA ASN A 228 -4.63 0.10 -11.25
C ASN A 228 -4.70 1.62 -10.97
N PRO A 229 -3.77 2.43 -11.52
CA PRO A 229 -3.79 3.87 -11.29
C PRO A 229 -5.05 4.53 -11.86
N ASP A 230 -5.60 4.02 -12.97
CA ASP A 230 -6.82 4.57 -13.58
C ASP A 230 -8.03 4.46 -12.64
N GLY A 231 -8.19 3.30 -12.00
CA GLY A 231 -9.24 3.07 -11.01
C GLY A 231 -9.05 3.91 -9.74
N VAL A 232 -7.81 4.09 -9.27
CA VAL A 232 -7.46 4.95 -8.13
C VAL A 232 -7.74 6.43 -8.41
N LEU A 233 -7.38 6.90 -9.60
CA LEU A 233 -7.48 8.29 -10.01
C LEU A 233 -8.92 8.68 -10.41
N ALA A 234 -9.78 7.71 -10.72
CA ALA A 234 -11.19 7.94 -11.01
C ALA A 234 -11.94 8.65 -9.86
N ARG A 235 -13.01 9.38 -10.22
CA ARG A 235 -13.89 10.09 -9.27
C ARG A 235 -15.35 9.69 -9.51
N PRO A 236 -15.97 8.89 -8.62
CA PRO A 236 -15.35 8.20 -7.49
C PRO A 236 -14.33 7.12 -7.94
N PRO A 237 -13.44 6.65 -7.03
CA PRO A 237 -12.57 5.50 -7.31
C PRO A 237 -13.36 4.30 -7.79
N LYS A 238 -12.75 3.47 -8.65
CA LYS A 238 -13.39 2.30 -9.25
C LYS A 238 -12.59 1.03 -9.01
N ARG A 239 -13.28 -0.06 -8.73
CA ARG A 239 -12.70 -1.40 -8.65
C ARG A 239 -11.94 -1.78 -9.92
N THR A 240 -12.59 -1.59 -11.06
CA THR A 240 -12.09 -1.98 -12.38
C THR A 240 -11.07 -0.97 -12.91
N ASN A 241 -10.30 -1.35 -13.93
CA ASN A 241 -9.47 -0.39 -14.67
C ASN A 241 -10.31 0.53 -15.57
N ALA A 242 -9.66 1.37 -16.39
CA ALA A 242 -10.33 2.30 -17.30
C ALA A 242 -11.22 1.63 -18.37
N HIS A 243 -10.94 0.37 -18.73
CA HIS A 243 -11.80 -0.42 -19.62
C HIS A 243 -12.99 -1.09 -18.93
N GLY A 244 -13.10 -0.98 -17.60
CA GLY A 244 -14.14 -1.67 -16.84
C GLY A 244 -13.80 -3.13 -16.51
N VAL A 245 -12.56 -3.58 -16.76
CA VAL A 245 -12.12 -4.93 -16.42
C VAL A 245 -11.71 -5.02 -14.95
N ASP A 246 -12.20 -6.06 -14.28
CA ASP A 246 -11.67 -6.49 -13.00
C ASP A 246 -10.32 -7.19 -13.23
N LEU A 247 -9.22 -6.47 -12.94
CA LEU A 247 -7.86 -6.98 -13.16
C LEU A 247 -7.61 -8.29 -12.40
N ASN A 248 -8.27 -8.51 -11.25
CA ASN A 248 -8.18 -9.75 -10.48
C ASN A 248 -9.15 -10.84 -10.98
N ARG A 249 -9.60 -10.72 -12.23
CA ARG A 249 -10.27 -11.76 -13.02
C ARG A 249 -9.62 -11.92 -14.40
N ASN A 250 -8.52 -11.22 -14.69
CA ASN A 250 -7.91 -11.13 -16.03
C ASN A 250 -6.58 -11.93 -16.17
N PHE A 251 -6.18 -12.73 -15.17
CA PHE A 251 -4.97 -13.58 -15.25
C PHE A 251 -5.23 -14.91 -15.99
N PRO A 252 -4.21 -15.53 -16.63
CA PRO A 252 -4.41 -16.71 -17.46
C PRO A 252 -4.45 -18.00 -16.61
N THR A 253 -5.56 -18.23 -15.92
CA THR A 253 -5.82 -19.53 -15.25
C THR A 253 -6.22 -20.59 -16.28
N PRO A 254 -6.05 -21.90 -16.02
CA PRO A 254 -6.57 -22.95 -16.89
C PRO A 254 -8.06 -22.77 -17.17
N ASN A 255 -8.47 -23.06 -18.41
CA ASN A 255 -9.85 -22.94 -18.89
C ASN A 255 -10.48 -21.55 -18.70
N TRP A 256 -9.68 -20.49 -18.58
CA TRP A 256 -10.17 -19.14 -18.31
C TRP A 256 -11.28 -18.73 -19.30
N GLU A 257 -11.11 -19.03 -20.59
CA GLU A 257 -12.05 -18.68 -21.66
C GLU A 257 -13.46 -19.24 -21.41
N ARG A 258 -13.54 -20.42 -20.77
CA ARG A 258 -14.81 -21.05 -20.37
C ARG A 258 -15.26 -20.57 -18.99
N ASP A 259 -14.38 -20.68 -18.01
CA ASP A 259 -14.74 -20.58 -16.60
C ASP A 259 -14.96 -19.13 -16.15
N ALA A 260 -14.20 -18.17 -16.69
CA ALA A 260 -14.37 -16.76 -16.34
C ALA A 260 -15.71 -16.20 -16.84
N ALA A 261 -16.07 -16.51 -18.10
CA ALA A 261 -17.35 -16.12 -18.67
C ALA A 261 -18.52 -16.77 -17.91
N PHE A 262 -18.46 -18.10 -17.69
CA PHE A 262 -19.50 -18.80 -16.94
C PHE A 262 -19.66 -18.24 -15.51
N TYR A 263 -18.55 -18.03 -14.80
CA TYR A 263 -18.57 -17.47 -13.45
C TYR A 263 -19.20 -16.07 -13.42
N TRP A 264 -18.79 -15.18 -14.33
CA TRP A 264 -19.35 -13.83 -14.41
C TRP A 264 -20.84 -13.83 -14.74
N GLU A 265 -21.26 -14.63 -15.72
CA GLU A 265 -22.67 -14.65 -16.11
C GLU A 265 -23.57 -15.31 -15.06
N LYS A 266 -23.15 -16.45 -14.51
CA LYS A 266 -24.01 -17.30 -13.68
C LYS A 266 -23.84 -17.06 -12.19
N ARG A 267 -22.61 -16.84 -11.70
CA ARG A 267 -22.32 -16.71 -10.27
C ARG A 267 -22.40 -15.27 -9.81
N THR A 268 -21.91 -14.32 -10.61
CA THR A 268 -21.97 -12.89 -10.28
C THR A 268 -23.15 -12.16 -10.92
N ARG A 269 -23.96 -12.85 -11.73
CA ARG A 269 -25.13 -12.28 -12.44
C ARG A 269 -24.76 -11.07 -13.31
N LYS A 270 -23.65 -11.18 -14.04
CA LYS A 270 -23.09 -10.13 -14.90
C LYS A 270 -22.77 -8.83 -14.14
N ASP A 271 -22.37 -8.94 -12.87
CA ASP A 271 -21.90 -7.79 -12.09
C ASP A 271 -20.76 -7.08 -12.84
N PRO A 272 -20.94 -5.82 -13.28
CA PRO A 272 -19.92 -5.09 -14.03
C PRO A 272 -18.65 -4.88 -13.21
N ARG A 273 -18.72 -4.91 -11.86
CA ARG A 273 -17.54 -4.82 -10.99
C ARG A 273 -16.62 -6.04 -11.08
N ARG A 274 -17.09 -7.14 -11.68
CA ARG A 274 -16.40 -8.43 -11.75
C ARG A 274 -16.20 -8.91 -13.19
N TRP A 275 -16.34 -8.01 -14.17
CA TRP A 275 -16.19 -8.37 -15.57
C TRP A 275 -14.73 -8.77 -15.85
N PRO A 276 -14.47 -9.99 -16.34
CA PRO A 276 -13.11 -10.51 -16.48
C PRO A 276 -12.34 -9.93 -17.68
N GLY A 277 -13.02 -9.20 -18.57
CA GLY A 277 -12.47 -8.74 -19.83
C GLY A 277 -12.72 -9.72 -20.99
N PRO A 278 -12.28 -9.36 -22.21
CA PRO A 278 -12.55 -10.15 -23.42
C PRO A 278 -11.63 -11.38 -23.60
N ALA A 279 -10.46 -11.40 -22.96
CA ALA A 279 -9.45 -12.46 -23.06
C ALA A 279 -8.53 -12.40 -21.82
N PRO A 280 -7.84 -13.48 -21.44
CA PRO A 280 -6.85 -13.40 -20.38
C PRO A 280 -5.73 -12.45 -20.81
N LEU A 281 -5.23 -11.63 -19.89
CA LEU A 281 -4.20 -10.61 -20.13
C LEU A 281 -4.59 -9.61 -21.24
N SER A 282 -5.89 -9.32 -21.39
CA SER A 282 -6.36 -8.28 -22.30
C SER A 282 -5.87 -6.89 -21.87
N GLU A 283 -5.69 -6.67 -20.57
CA GLU A 283 -5.37 -5.37 -20.00
C GLU A 283 -3.86 -5.12 -19.88
N PRO A 284 -3.39 -3.89 -20.13
CA PRO A 284 -1.97 -3.56 -19.99
C PRO A 284 -1.47 -3.72 -18.55
N GLU A 285 -2.30 -3.46 -17.54
CA GLU A 285 -1.94 -3.64 -16.13
C GLU A 285 -1.74 -5.12 -15.77
N SER A 286 -2.65 -5.99 -16.21
CA SER A 286 -2.53 -7.44 -16.00
C SER A 286 -1.32 -8.02 -16.74
N ARG A 287 -1.06 -7.59 -17.98
CA ARG A 287 0.17 -7.96 -18.72
C ARG A 287 1.42 -7.50 -18.00
N PHE A 288 1.41 -6.30 -17.45
CA PHE A 288 2.54 -5.77 -16.71
C PHE A 288 2.84 -6.62 -15.48
N LEU A 289 1.85 -6.89 -14.61
CA LEU A 289 2.07 -7.73 -13.44
C LEU A 289 2.51 -9.16 -13.82
N PHE A 290 1.88 -9.75 -14.83
CA PHE A 290 2.28 -11.05 -15.36
C PHE A 290 3.77 -11.06 -15.75
N GLN A 291 4.20 -10.06 -16.52
CA GLN A 291 5.58 -9.95 -16.96
C GLN A 291 6.55 -9.65 -15.80
N GLU A 292 6.13 -8.89 -14.78
CA GLU A 292 6.94 -8.65 -13.60
C GLU A 292 7.15 -9.94 -12.81
N VAL A 293 6.13 -10.77 -12.64
CA VAL A 293 6.29 -12.10 -12.02
C VAL A 293 7.24 -12.98 -12.85
N GLU A 294 7.10 -13.01 -14.19
CA GLU A 294 7.97 -13.81 -15.06
C GLU A 294 9.43 -13.34 -15.05
N ARG A 295 9.69 -12.02 -15.02
CA ARG A 295 11.06 -11.47 -15.02
C ARG A 295 11.68 -11.51 -13.64
N PHE A 296 10.92 -11.15 -12.61
CA PHE A 296 11.39 -11.05 -11.24
C PHE A 296 11.48 -12.42 -10.56
N GLN A 297 10.69 -13.42 -10.99
CA GLN A 297 10.68 -14.76 -10.44
C GLN A 297 10.57 -14.75 -8.89
N PRO A 298 9.54 -14.13 -8.30
CA PRO A 298 9.41 -14.07 -6.84
C PRO A 298 9.22 -15.47 -6.24
N GLN A 299 9.67 -15.65 -4.99
CA GLN A 299 9.32 -16.82 -4.18
C GLN A 299 8.07 -16.59 -3.33
N LEU A 300 7.58 -15.36 -3.26
CA LEU A 300 6.37 -14.98 -2.56
C LEU A 300 5.74 -13.76 -3.26
N ILE A 301 4.43 -13.82 -3.44
CA ILE A 301 3.63 -12.66 -3.83
C ILE A 301 2.78 -12.27 -2.62
N VAL A 302 2.80 -10.99 -2.26
CA VAL A 302 1.88 -10.40 -1.28
C VAL A 302 0.93 -9.47 -2.02
N SER A 303 -0.34 -9.79 -2.02
CA SER A 303 -1.39 -8.98 -2.65
C SER A 303 -2.21 -8.29 -1.58
N ILE A 304 -2.17 -6.96 -1.55
CA ILE A 304 -2.90 -6.17 -0.56
C ILE A 304 -4.24 -5.73 -1.17
N HIS A 305 -5.31 -6.09 -0.49
CA HIS A 305 -6.71 -5.89 -0.83
C HIS A 305 -7.50 -5.31 0.35
N ALA A 306 -8.78 -5.02 0.15
CA ALA A 306 -9.75 -4.60 1.16
C ALA A 306 -11.18 -4.87 0.63
N PRO A 307 -12.25 -4.92 1.47
CA PRO A 307 -12.28 -4.58 2.88
C PRO A 307 -12.62 -5.76 3.83
N TYR A 308 -12.27 -7.01 3.52
CA TYR A 308 -12.83 -8.16 4.26
C TYR A 308 -12.27 -8.36 5.68
N GLY A 309 -11.09 -7.80 6.00
CA GLY A 309 -10.52 -7.92 7.35
C GLY A 309 -9.96 -9.31 7.68
N VAL A 310 -9.53 -10.06 6.66
CA VAL A 310 -9.04 -11.43 6.77
C VAL A 310 -7.71 -11.61 6.03
N LEU A 311 -7.14 -12.80 6.14
CA LEU A 311 -5.98 -13.23 5.40
C LEU A 311 -6.37 -14.41 4.53
N ASP A 312 -6.03 -14.37 3.25
CA ASP A 312 -6.23 -15.47 2.31
C ASP A 312 -4.87 -15.94 1.77
N PHE A 313 -4.80 -17.20 1.32
CA PHE A 313 -3.56 -17.83 0.92
C PHE A 313 -3.74 -18.88 -0.16
N ASP A 314 -2.96 -18.75 -1.24
CA ASP A 314 -2.93 -19.66 -2.37
C ASP A 314 -1.51 -20.15 -2.66
N GLY A 315 -1.34 -21.45 -2.98
CA GLY A 315 -0.06 -21.99 -3.44
C GLY A 315 0.89 -22.44 -2.33
N PRO A 316 2.06 -23.00 -2.68
CA PRO A 316 2.64 -24.06 -1.87
C PRO A 316 3.35 -23.53 -0.63
N SER A 317 2.70 -23.56 0.53
CA SER A 317 3.35 -23.52 1.83
C SER A 317 2.31 -23.76 2.93
N VAL A 318 2.77 -23.85 4.17
CA VAL A 318 1.87 -23.68 5.32
C VAL A 318 1.56 -22.19 5.44
N PRO A 319 0.29 -21.77 5.36
CA PRO A 319 -0.09 -20.37 5.45
C PRO A 319 0.29 -19.77 6.81
N PRO A 320 0.53 -18.45 6.88
CA PRO A 320 0.52 -17.75 8.15
C PRO A 320 -0.88 -17.85 8.78
N SER A 321 -0.97 -18.19 10.07
CA SER A 321 -2.27 -18.24 10.76
C SER A 321 -2.86 -16.85 11.00
N ARG A 322 -2.02 -15.82 11.02
CA ARG A 322 -2.41 -14.41 11.13
C ARG A 322 -1.31 -13.47 10.67
N LEU A 323 -1.69 -12.24 10.31
CA LEU A 323 -0.81 -11.07 10.21
C LEU A 323 -1.47 -9.91 10.97
N GLY A 324 -0.87 -9.46 12.06
CA GLY A 324 -1.50 -8.52 12.98
C GLY A 324 -2.84 -9.05 13.50
N ARG A 325 -3.94 -8.36 13.15
CA ARG A 325 -5.30 -8.72 13.53
C ARG A 325 -6.03 -9.57 12.48
N LEU A 326 -5.45 -9.74 11.30
CA LEU A 326 -6.04 -10.50 10.21
C LEU A 326 -5.74 -11.97 10.43
N TYR A 327 -6.78 -12.79 10.62
CA TYR A 327 -6.65 -14.24 10.74
C TYR A 327 -6.88 -14.90 9.39
N LEU A 328 -6.28 -16.08 9.21
CA LEU A 328 -6.50 -16.89 8.02
C LEU A 328 -7.98 -17.29 7.90
N ASP A 329 -8.63 -16.82 6.85
CA ASP A 329 -9.99 -17.16 6.45
C ASP A 329 -10.09 -17.05 4.93
N GLN A 330 -10.20 -18.21 4.27
CA GLN A 330 -10.07 -18.30 2.82
C GLN A 330 -11.27 -17.64 2.13
N VAL A 331 -11.00 -16.59 1.35
CA VAL A 331 -12.04 -15.87 0.58
C VAL A 331 -12.44 -16.70 -0.65
N GLY A 332 -11.48 -17.41 -1.23
CA GLY A 332 -11.70 -18.45 -2.23
C GLY A 332 -10.94 -18.22 -3.54
N ILE A 333 -10.95 -19.26 -4.35
CA ILE A 333 -10.21 -19.34 -5.62
C ILE A 333 -11.15 -18.95 -6.76
N PHE A 334 -10.76 -17.95 -7.56
CA PHE A 334 -11.57 -17.46 -8.67
C PHE A 334 -10.87 -17.61 -10.02
N PRO A 335 -11.60 -17.91 -11.13
CA PRO A 335 -11.05 -17.85 -12.47
C PRO A 335 -10.41 -16.48 -12.74
N GLY A 336 -9.17 -16.50 -13.23
CA GLY A 336 -8.39 -15.31 -13.54
C GLY A 336 -7.96 -14.43 -12.37
N SER A 337 -8.06 -14.90 -11.13
CA SER A 337 -7.47 -14.19 -9.98
C SER A 337 -5.96 -14.42 -9.86
N LEU A 338 -5.26 -13.44 -9.28
CA LEU A 338 -3.81 -13.49 -9.02
C LEU A 338 -3.46 -14.64 -8.09
N GLY A 339 -4.25 -14.87 -7.04
CA GLY A 339 -4.09 -15.98 -6.11
C GLY A 339 -4.15 -17.35 -6.80
N ASN A 340 -5.18 -17.56 -7.62
CA ASN A 340 -5.33 -18.78 -8.41
C ASN A 340 -4.17 -18.98 -9.41
N TRP A 341 -3.88 -17.96 -10.22
CA TRP A 341 -2.82 -18.06 -11.23
C TRP A 341 -1.42 -18.22 -10.60
N GLY A 342 -1.06 -17.37 -9.64
CA GLY A 342 0.26 -17.36 -9.00
C GLY A 342 0.45 -18.55 -8.05
N GLY A 343 -0.50 -18.76 -7.16
CA GLY A 343 -0.42 -19.79 -6.12
C GLY A 343 -0.66 -21.18 -6.67
N VAL A 344 -1.86 -21.42 -7.21
CA VAL A 344 -2.31 -22.77 -7.60
C VAL A 344 -1.62 -23.25 -8.87
N HIS A 345 -1.42 -22.37 -9.86
CA HIS A 345 -0.93 -22.79 -11.19
C HIS A 345 0.56 -22.53 -11.43
N LYS A 346 1.12 -21.44 -10.91
CA LYS A 346 2.56 -21.13 -11.03
C LYS A 346 3.39 -21.69 -9.87
N GLY A 347 2.77 -22.11 -8.77
CA GLY A 347 3.46 -22.65 -7.62
C GLY A 347 4.24 -21.59 -6.81
N VAL A 348 3.88 -20.31 -6.93
CA VAL A 348 4.45 -19.22 -6.14
C VAL A 348 3.44 -18.85 -5.05
N PRO A 349 3.74 -19.06 -3.75
CA PRO A 349 2.84 -18.68 -2.67
C PRO A 349 2.32 -17.25 -2.80
N VAL A 350 1.02 -17.07 -2.66
CA VAL A 350 0.34 -15.79 -2.66
C VAL A 350 -0.32 -15.58 -1.31
N VAL A 351 0.14 -14.58 -0.57
CA VAL A 351 -0.51 -14.11 0.66
C VAL A 351 -1.38 -12.91 0.28
N THR A 352 -2.69 -13.06 0.43
CA THR A 352 -3.65 -11.99 0.16
C THR A 352 -4.10 -11.36 1.48
N ILE A 353 -3.71 -10.10 1.68
CA ILE A 353 -4.07 -9.31 2.86
C ILE A 353 -5.37 -8.57 2.55
N GLU A 354 -6.47 -8.91 3.21
CA GLU A 354 -7.73 -8.17 3.11
C GLU A 354 -7.84 -7.21 4.29
N LEU A 355 -7.50 -5.93 4.07
CA LEU A 355 -7.63 -4.91 5.11
C LEU A 355 -9.10 -4.74 5.52
N PRO A 356 -9.44 -4.28 6.73
CA PRO A 356 -10.84 -4.10 7.14
C PRO A 356 -11.56 -2.91 6.48
N ASN A 357 -10.84 -2.05 5.75
CA ASN A 357 -11.41 -0.84 5.17
C ASN A 357 -10.66 -0.43 3.90
N ALA A 358 -11.40 -0.12 2.84
CA ALA A 358 -10.84 0.28 1.53
C ALA A 358 -10.38 1.75 1.46
N MET A 359 -10.93 2.63 2.30
CA MET A 359 -10.70 4.08 2.24
C MET A 359 -9.88 4.62 3.41
N ARG A 360 -9.70 3.83 4.47
CA ARG A 360 -8.95 4.19 5.68
C ARG A 360 -7.79 3.23 5.85
N THR A 361 -6.57 3.76 5.75
CA THR A 361 -5.35 3.04 6.07
C THR A 361 -5.37 2.58 7.54
N PRO A 362 -4.90 1.36 7.86
CA PRO A 362 -4.69 0.93 9.24
C PRO A 362 -3.76 1.89 10.00
N LEU A 363 -3.79 1.83 11.33
CA LEU A 363 -2.85 2.62 12.14
C LEU A 363 -1.41 2.19 11.85
N ASP A 364 -0.45 3.09 12.08
CA ASP A 364 0.98 2.79 11.86
C ASP A 364 1.44 1.56 12.65
N ALA A 365 0.96 1.40 13.88
CA ALA A 365 1.24 0.23 14.71
C ALA A 365 0.65 -1.07 14.12
N GLU A 366 -0.56 -1.04 13.56
CA GLU A 366 -1.19 -2.19 12.91
C GLU A 366 -0.45 -2.55 11.61
N THR A 367 -0.10 -1.54 10.81
CA THR A 367 0.67 -1.67 9.57
C THR A 367 2.05 -2.29 9.83
N ARG A 368 2.74 -1.83 10.88
CA ARG A 368 4.03 -2.37 11.30
C ARG A 368 3.90 -3.77 11.88
N GLN A 369 2.85 -4.06 12.64
CA GLN A 369 2.64 -5.40 13.18
C GLN A 369 2.43 -6.44 12.06
N MET A 370 1.62 -6.13 11.05
CA MET A 370 1.46 -7.01 9.88
C MET A 370 2.79 -7.26 9.16
N TRP A 371 3.62 -6.22 9.01
CA TRP A 371 4.97 -6.34 8.44
C TRP A 371 5.86 -7.28 9.25
N LEU A 372 5.95 -7.08 10.58
CA LEU A 372 6.76 -7.92 11.46
C LEU A 372 6.30 -9.38 11.48
N ASP A 373 4.99 -9.63 11.45
CA ASP A 373 4.44 -10.98 11.41
C ASP A 373 4.74 -11.65 10.05
N LEU A 374 4.68 -10.90 8.95
CA LEU A 374 5.05 -11.40 7.63
C LEU A 374 6.53 -11.78 7.59
N LEU A 375 7.41 -10.92 8.10
CA LEU A 375 8.85 -11.20 8.18
C LEU A 375 9.15 -12.45 9.01
N ARG A 376 8.46 -12.63 10.14
CA ARG A 376 8.60 -13.84 10.97
C ARG A 376 8.21 -15.08 10.18
N TRP A 377 7.04 -15.06 9.53
CA TRP A 377 6.58 -16.19 8.73
C TRP A 377 7.50 -16.49 7.54
N ILE A 378 8.00 -15.48 6.85
CA ILE A 378 9.00 -15.62 5.78
C ILE A 378 10.25 -16.33 6.33
N GLY A 379 10.76 -15.90 7.49
CA GLY A 379 11.93 -16.49 8.12
C GLY A 379 11.74 -17.95 8.53
N GLU A 380 10.53 -18.32 8.96
CA GLU A 380 10.19 -19.69 9.38
C GLU A 380 9.90 -20.64 8.21
N ARG A 381 9.34 -20.13 7.10
CA ARG A 381 8.74 -20.98 6.05
C ARG A 381 9.42 -20.91 4.69
N LEU A 382 10.05 -19.79 4.35
CA LEU A 382 10.59 -19.53 3.02
C LEU A 382 12.12 -19.36 3.02
N ALA A 383 12.73 -19.20 4.18
CA ALA A 383 14.18 -19.20 4.29
C ALA A 383 14.77 -20.58 3.94
N PRO A 384 15.90 -20.66 3.23
CA PRO A 384 16.57 -21.94 2.96
C PRO A 384 16.88 -22.67 4.26
N ALA A 385 16.60 -23.98 4.31
CA ALA A 385 16.98 -24.85 5.42
C ALA A 385 18.50 -24.74 5.67
N GLY A 386 18.90 -24.13 6.79
CA GLY A 386 20.30 -23.89 7.13
C GLY A 386 20.59 -22.58 7.87
N ALA A 387 19.63 -21.64 7.94
CA ALA A 387 19.74 -20.52 8.88
C ALA A 387 19.33 -20.99 10.28
N PRO A 388 20.21 -20.99 11.29
CA PRO A 388 19.82 -21.33 12.65
C PRO A 388 18.78 -20.31 13.13
N SER A 389 17.62 -20.80 13.56
CA SER A 389 16.71 -20.03 14.40
C SER A 389 17.47 -19.60 15.65
N ARG A 390 17.68 -18.29 15.81
CA ARG A 390 18.22 -17.71 17.05
C ARG A 390 17.17 -16.84 17.70
#